data_AF-A0A165NV10-F1
#
_entry.id   AF-A0A165NV10-F1
#
_cell.length_a   1.000
_cell.length_b   1.000
_cell.length_c   1.000
_cell.angle_alpha   90.00
_cell.angle_beta   90.00
_cell.angle_gamma   90.00
#
_symmetry.space_group_name_H-M   'P 1'
#
loop_
_entity.id
_entity.type
_entity.pdbx_description
1 polymer ?
#
loop_
_entity_poly.entity_id
_entity_poly.type
_entity_poly.pdbx_seq_one_letter_code
_entity_poly.pdbx_strand_id
1 'polypeptide(L)'
;MGEVHDLDAERLPFLPKDILSEVFSLLLPVDLVNLAGTCNTIRQFLLLPSSKSIWTRAHANKAVIDLNPPPVPEVPPGAHPYLLLLRDKYYDLIDQQHAPIRLEFPPFRDLAALHGVRKRLDAATTDEQVLGVAQWLVNAVQAWRTRAQTELVALLPKNVKAYQKPLQLAAAIYRRGGDPRPLVYPDMLMGDPYTIKDPTRSGPDGELKYNTSSTALVRKMCETAGLNVSSTTQAQLDASRVRFCCLTCEPDWALVMNWRQFLEHANAEHDGQDVMLAKWPPNTAERAVVVEGTAALWTCLKCPSSKQGLYTRPAVRHHVTLRHDIAQPIEGIQFSRSPLEAVPKPLNILQLHAEKVLCTVLDDDDEGSDGPQTLWKCQHCALALEGIDALDMLEGHLGTAHGVLMRLPRALPVVDEHPQQDVLDSLNHFALAAATGDAAAFEYAFQTAAFMPPQNAPQPDEKTIPTLTNGVVKASQPAATYTIMLQNGGKGKVRIQQSLEKIFGCAHCSGNAKMKSRAFELQGIKMHLFSKHKLADPVLDMDFFVRNGPALYSPLITLLPDT
;
A
#
# COMPACT_ATOMS: atom_id res chain seq x y z
N MET A 1 -30.47 47.40 -38.91
CA MET A 1 -29.45 46.80 -38.03
C MET A 1 -29.90 45.37 -37.80
N GLY A 2 -29.25 44.41 -38.45
CA GLY A 2 -29.63 42.99 -38.37
C GLY A 2 -29.19 42.39 -37.04
N GLU A 3 -30.07 41.59 -36.45
CA GLU A 3 -29.78 40.81 -35.24
C GLU A 3 -28.60 39.86 -35.51
N VAL A 4 -27.53 40.02 -34.73
CA VAL A 4 -26.43 39.06 -34.70
C VAL A 4 -26.95 37.85 -33.95
N HIS A 5 -27.35 36.82 -34.68
CA HIS A 5 -27.62 35.52 -34.08
C HIS A 5 -26.31 34.97 -33.50
N ASP A 6 -26.26 34.82 -32.18
CA ASP A 6 -25.17 34.13 -31.48
C ASP A 6 -24.94 32.76 -32.15
N LEU A 7 -23.68 32.49 -32.48
CA LEU A 7 -23.26 31.18 -32.97
C LEU A 7 -23.35 30.19 -31.80
N ASP A 8 -24.48 29.50 -31.69
CA ASP A 8 -24.65 28.42 -30.72
C ASP A 8 -23.48 27.43 -30.83
N ALA A 9 -22.79 27.19 -29.70
CA ALA A 9 -21.63 26.30 -29.63
C ALA A 9 -21.92 24.86 -30.12
N GLU A 10 -23.20 24.47 -30.12
CA GLU A 10 -23.69 23.20 -30.67
C GLU A 10 -23.54 23.09 -32.19
N ARG A 11 -23.45 24.21 -32.92
CA ARG A 11 -23.28 24.23 -34.38
C ARG A 11 -21.83 24.16 -34.83
N LEU A 12 -20.89 24.44 -33.93
CA LEU A 12 -19.45 24.45 -34.24
C LEU A 12 -18.96 23.14 -34.87
N PRO A 13 -19.33 21.94 -34.39
CA PRO A 13 -18.87 20.67 -34.98
C PRO A 13 -19.38 20.40 -36.40
N PHE A 14 -20.39 21.14 -36.86
CA PHE A 14 -20.98 20.99 -38.19
C PHE A 14 -20.39 21.97 -39.22
N LEU A 15 -19.47 22.84 -38.80
CA LEU A 15 -18.74 23.70 -39.73
C LEU A 15 -17.81 22.85 -40.63
N PRO A 16 -17.60 23.26 -41.89
CA PRO A 16 -16.61 22.64 -42.75
C PRO A 16 -15.22 22.57 -42.09
N LYS A 17 -14.48 21.48 -42.31
CA LYS A 17 -13.20 21.19 -41.62
C LYS A 17 -12.13 22.25 -41.85
N ASP A 18 -12.13 22.86 -43.03
CA ASP A 18 -11.28 23.98 -43.42
C ASP A 18 -11.58 25.24 -42.58
N ILE A 19 -12.86 25.57 -42.40
CA ILE A 19 -13.29 26.67 -41.52
C ILE A 19 -12.92 26.39 -40.07
N LEU A 20 -13.14 25.17 -39.58
CA LEU A 20 -12.72 24.76 -38.24
C LEU A 20 -11.20 24.85 -38.06
N SER A 21 -10.43 24.44 -39.06
CA SER A 21 -8.97 24.51 -39.01
C SER A 21 -8.49 25.95 -38.94
N GLU A 22 -9.12 26.86 -39.67
CA GLU A 22 -8.75 28.26 -39.67
C GLU A 22 -9.10 28.92 -38.34
N VAL A 23 -10.34 28.77 -37.86
CA VAL A 23 -10.79 29.30 -36.57
C VAL A 23 -9.93 28.76 -35.42
N PHE A 24 -9.69 27.45 -35.37
CA PHE A 24 -8.88 26.85 -34.31
C PHE A 24 -7.41 27.23 -34.39
N SER A 25 -6.88 27.53 -35.59
CA SER A 25 -5.49 27.97 -35.73
C SER A 25 -5.22 29.37 -35.19
N LEU A 26 -6.28 30.16 -34.94
CA LEU A 26 -6.22 31.48 -34.32
C LEU A 26 -6.30 31.43 -32.78
N LEU A 27 -6.69 30.29 -32.20
CA LEU A 27 -6.83 30.12 -30.74
C LEU A 27 -5.47 29.86 -30.07
N LEU A 28 -5.40 30.12 -28.75
CA LEU A 28 -4.22 29.74 -27.97
C LEU A 28 -4.19 28.23 -27.73
N PRO A 29 -3.01 27.64 -27.48
CA PRO A 29 -2.92 26.21 -27.18
C PRO A 29 -3.78 25.78 -25.99
N VAL A 30 -3.94 26.65 -24.98
CA VAL A 30 -4.79 26.39 -23.81
C VAL A 30 -6.27 26.34 -24.18
N ASP A 31 -6.72 27.21 -25.09
CA ASP A 31 -8.11 27.26 -25.54
C ASP A 31 -8.45 26.03 -26.38
N LEU A 32 -7.51 25.53 -27.20
CA LEU A 32 -7.67 24.27 -27.93
C LEU A 32 -7.82 23.08 -26.99
N VAL A 33 -7.08 23.04 -25.89
CA VAL A 33 -7.23 21.99 -24.86
C VAL A 33 -8.59 22.09 -24.17
N ASN A 34 -9.03 23.30 -23.84
CA ASN A 34 -10.34 23.54 -23.21
C ASN A 34 -11.48 23.16 -24.16
N LEU A 35 -11.38 23.51 -25.44
CA LEU A 35 -12.36 23.18 -26.48
C LEU A 35 -12.41 21.67 -26.78
N ALA A 36 -11.27 20.98 -26.73
CA ALA A 36 -11.25 19.52 -26.73
C ALA A 36 -11.92 18.92 -25.48
N GLY A 37 -12.06 19.69 -24.39
CA GLY A 37 -12.77 19.30 -23.18
C GLY A 37 -14.29 19.32 -23.32
N THR A 38 -14.84 20.25 -24.12
CA THR A 38 -16.29 20.53 -24.15
C THR A 38 -17.08 19.62 -25.08
N CYS A 39 -16.50 19.16 -26.19
CA CYS A 39 -17.22 18.34 -27.18
C CYS A 39 -16.36 17.15 -27.66
N ASN A 40 -16.95 15.94 -27.68
CA ASN A 40 -16.25 14.74 -28.12
C ASN A 40 -15.86 14.80 -29.61
N THR A 41 -16.71 15.38 -30.46
CA THR A 41 -16.44 15.55 -31.90
C THR A 41 -15.26 16.49 -32.14
N ILE A 42 -15.19 17.61 -31.42
CA ILE A 42 -14.07 18.55 -31.51
C ILE A 42 -12.78 17.93 -30.96
N ARG A 43 -12.87 17.17 -29.85
CA ARG A 43 -11.73 16.41 -29.33
C ARG A 43 -11.16 15.45 -30.36
N GLN A 44 -12.02 14.66 -31.00
CA GLN A 44 -11.60 13.74 -32.05
C GLN A 44 -10.95 14.49 -33.20
N PHE A 45 -11.54 15.59 -33.66
CA PHE A 45 -10.96 16.44 -34.71
C PHE A 45 -9.57 16.98 -34.33
N LEU A 46 -9.41 17.59 -33.15
CA LEU A 46 -8.15 18.20 -32.70
C LEU A 46 -7.03 17.19 -32.43
N LEU A 47 -7.37 15.93 -32.12
CA LEU A 47 -6.39 14.86 -31.88
C LEU A 47 -5.99 14.08 -33.13
N LEU A 48 -6.63 14.31 -34.29
CA LEU A 48 -6.21 13.69 -35.54
C LEU A 48 -4.83 14.20 -35.99
N PRO A 49 -3.98 13.34 -36.59
CA PRO A 49 -2.68 13.76 -37.13
C PRO A 49 -2.77 14.92 -38.15
N SER A 50 -3.89 15.01 -38.89
CA SER A 50 -4.18 16.09 -39.84
C SER A 50 -4.27 17.48 -39.19
N SER A 51 -4.55 17.53 -37.88
CA SER A 51 -4.73 18.76 -37.12
C SER A 51 -3.40 19.35 -36.60
N LYS A 52 -2.26 18.73 -36.94
CA LYS A 52 -0.92 19.22 -36.56
C LYS A 52 -0.69 20.68 -36.97
N SER A 53 -1.16 21.10 -38.15
CA SER A 53 -1.00 22.48 -38.63
C SER A 53 -1.79 23.50 -37.81
N ILE A 54 -2.90 23.09 -37.19
CA ILE A 54 -3.70 23.91 -36.27
C ILE A 54 -2.88 24.17 -35.00
N TRP A 55 -2.34 23.12 -34.39
CA TRP A 55 -1.50 23.23 -33.19
C TRP A 55 -0.22 24.03 -33.45
N THR A 56 0.46 23.81 -34.58
CA THR A 56 1.66 24.57 -34.95
C THR A 56 1.35 26.07 -35.07
N ARG A 57 0.23 26.44 -35.71
CA ARG A 57 -0.20 27.84 -35.84
C ARG A 57 -0.64 28.43 -34.50
N ALA A 58 -1.42 27.70 -33.71
CA ALA A 58 -1.82 28.11 -32.35
C ALA A 58 -0.60 28.35 -31.44
N HIS A 59 0.43 27.50 -31.53
CA HIS A 59 1.69 27.70 -30.79
C HIS A 59 2.51 28.89 -31.30
N ALA A 60 2.41 29.22 -32.60
CA ALA A 60 3.06 30.39 -33.20
C ALA A 60 2.36 31.72 -32.84
N ASN A 61 1.07 31.68 -32.47
CA ASN A 61 0.31 32.86 -32.03
C ASN A 61 0.75 33.43 -30.67
N LYS A 62 1.82 32.90 -30.05
CA LYS A 62 2.44 33.46 -28.83
C LYS A 62 2.89 34.92 -28.96
N ALA A 63 3.07 35.44 -30.18
CA ALA A 63 3.50 36.81 -30.43
C ALA A 63 2.40 37.87 -30.27
N VAL A 64 1.12 37.48 -30.14
CA VAL A 64 -0.02 38.40 -29.95
C VAL A 64 -0.36 38.58 -28.45
N ILE A 65 0.64 38.46 -27.57
CA ILE A 65 0.50 38.66 -26.12
C ILE A 65 1.31 39.89 -25.70
N ASP A 66 1.00 41.04 -26.30
CA ASP A 66 1.36 42.35 -25.74
C ASP A 66 0.22 43.38 -25.83
N LEU A 67 -0.99 42.96 -26.19
CA LEU A 67 -2.19 43.77 -26.09
C LEU A 67 -3.33 42.89 -25.56
N ASN A 68 -3.63 43.09 -24.28
CA ASN A 68 -4.67 42.44 -23.46
C ASN A 68 -4.44 40.95 -23.12
N PRO A 69 -4.28 40.59 -21.83
CA PRO A 69 -4.28 39.19 -21.43
C PRO A 69 -5.65 38.55 -21.71
N PRO A 70 -5.71 37.28 -22.14
CA PRO A 70 -6.97 36.57 -22.32
C PRO A 70 -7.71 36.43 -20.98
N PRO A 71 -9.05 36.38 -21.00
CA PRO A 71 -9.85 36.26 -19.78
C PRO A 71 -9.51 34.96 -19.05
N VAL A 72 -9.33 35.12 -17.73
CA VAL A 72 -9.21 34.06 -16.73
C VAL A 72 -10.20 32.92 -17.05
N PRO A 73 -9.81 31.63 -16.97
CA PRO A 73 -10.71 30.51 -17.26
C PRO A 73 -12.03 30.71 -16.53
N GLU A 74 -13.14 30.62 -17.27
CA GLU A 74 -14.48 30.88 -16.75
C GLU A 74 -14.70 30.10 -15.45
N VAL A 75 -14.79 30.90 -14.40
CA VAL A 75 -15.23 30.50 -13.09
C VAL A 75 -16.59 29.79 -13.29
N PRO A 76 -16.84 28.61 -12.69
CA PRO A 76 -18.11 27.89 -12.86
C PRO A 76 -19.29 28.86 -12.74
N PRO A 77 -20.36 28.75 -13.56
CA PRO A 77 -21.49 29.67 -13.48
C PRO A 77 -21.95 29.87 -12.03
N GLY A 78 -21.76 31.09 -11.50
CA GLY A 78 -22.09 31.46 -10.12
C GLY A 78 -20.94 31.43 -9.10
N ALA A 79 -19.72 31.08 -9.49
CA ALA A 79 -18.54 31.22 -8.63
C ALA A 79 -17.93 32.64 -8.77
N HIS A 80 -17.36 33.14 -7.68
CA HIS A 80 -16.92 34.54 -7.58
C HIS A 80 -15.59 34.78 -8.35
N PRO A 81 -15.43 35.89 -9.09
CA PRO A 81 -14.28 36.15 -9.96
C PRO A 81 -12.92 36.06 -9.24
N TYR A 82 -12.88 36.41 -7.96
CA TYR A 82 -11.67 36.37 -7.14
C TYR A 82 -11.36 35.02 -6.47
N LEU A 83 -12.12 33.95 -6.70
CA LEU A 83 -11.88 32.66 -6.01
C LEU A 83 -10.54 32.01 -6.37
N LEU A 84 -10.11 32.11 -7.63
CA LEU A 84 -8.83 31.56 -8.06
C LEU A 84 -7.67 32.36 -7.44
N LEU A 85 -7.76 33.70 -7.46
CA LEU A 85 -6.79 34.57 -6.82
C LEU A 85 -6.71 34.31 -5.31
N LEU A 86 -7.87 34.21 -4.63
CA LEU A 86 -7.95 33.89 -3.21
C LEU A 86 -7.30 32.53 -2.90
N ARG A 87 -7.55 31.50 -3.73
CA ARG A 87 -6.96 30.17 -3.58
C ARG A 87 -5.44 30.22 -3.63
N ASP A 88 -4.91 30.88 -4.66
CA ASP A 88 -3.47 30.90 -4.90
C ASP A 88 -2.77 31.71 -3.80
N LYS A 89 -3.30 32.89 -3.42
CA LYS A 89 -2.79 33.67 -2.29
C LYS A 89 -2.90 32.94 -0.95
N TYR A 90 -3.97 32.19 -0.72
CA TYR A 90 -4.14 31.38 0.49
C TYR A 90 -3.05 30.31 0.60
N TYR A 91 -2.76 29.59 -0.48
CA TYR A 91 -1.69 28.58 -0.46
C TYR A 91 -0.29 29.19 -0.37
N ASP A 92 -0.04 30.34 -1.02
CA ASP A 92 1.22 31.07 -0.89
C ASP A 92 1.49 31.47 0.57
N LEU A 93 0.46 31.99 1.26
CA LEU A 93 0.55 32.37 2.67
C LEU A 93 0.79 31.18 3.60
N ILE A 94 0.16 30.02 3.32
CA ILE A 94 0.43 28.78 4.06
C ILE A 94 1.88 28.35 3.90
N ASP A 95 2.41 28.39 2.68
CA ASP A 95 3.79 27.98 2.40
C ASP A 95 4.82 28.91 3.06
N GLN A 96 4.56 30.23 3.03
CA GLN A 96 5.42 31.23 3.66
C GLN A 96 5.50 31.06 5.19
N GLN A 97 4.45 30.53 5.82
CA GLN A 97 4.46 30.26 7.26
C GLN A 97 5.27 29.01 7.66
N HIS A 98 5.98 28.37 6.71
CA HIS A 98 6.85 27.20 6.93
C HIS A 98 6.18 26.05 7.69
N ALA A 99 4.85 25.97 7.62
CA ALA A 99 4.13 24.97 8.36
C ALA A 99 4.21 23.64 7.58
N PRO A 100 4.68 22.52 8.15
CA PRO A 100 4.58 21.17 7.56
C PRO A 100 3.11 20.66 7.51
N ILE A 101 2.17 21.60 7.41
CA ILE A 101 0.77 21.49 7.77
C ILE A 101 -0.04 21.81 6.51
N ARG A 102 0.05 20.99 5.47
CA ARG A 102 -0.94 21.06 4.37
C ARG A 102 -2.08 20.05 4.58
N LEU A 103 -1.82 18.96 5.29
CA LEU A 103 -2.79 17.89 5.57
C LEU A 103 -3.82 18.22 6.66
N GLU A 104 -3.66 19.32 7.39
CA GLU A 104 -4.53 19.66 8.53
C GLU A 104 -5.41 20.90 8.25
N PHE A 105 -5.42 21.42 7.03
CA PHE A 105 -6.32 22.50 6.62
C PHE A 105 -7.52 21.93 5.86
N PRO A 106 -8.74 22.43 6.12
CA PRO A 106 -9.88 22.10 5.29
C PRO A 106 -9.59 22.41 3.82
N PRO A 107 -10.10 21.60 2.88
CA PRO A 107 -9.98 21.90 1.46
C PRO A 107 -10.44 23.34 1.17
N PHE A 108 -9.70 24.07 0.33
CA PHE A 108 -10.04 25.45 -0.02
C PHE A 108 -11.49 25.60 -0.51
N ARG A 109 -12.01 24.59 -1.20
CA ARG A 109 -13.41 24.54 -1.64
C ARG A 109 -14.38 24.71 -0.47
N ASP A 110 -14.14 24.05 0.65
CA ASP A 110 -15.02 24.08 1.81
C ASP A 110 -14.92 25.42 2.54
N LEU A 111 -13.69 25.97 2.60
CA LEU A 111 -13.45 27.31 3.12
C LEU A 111 -14.15 28.38 2.27
N ALA A 112 -14.03 28.29 0.95
CA ALA A 112 -14.68 29.20 0.01
C ALA A 112 -16.22 29.17 0.09
N ALA A 113 -16.79 28.04 0.51
CA ALA A 113 -18.23 27.91 0.72
C ALA A 113 -18.73 28.54 2.03
N LEU A 114 -17.83 28.95 2.94
CA LEU A 114 -18.23 29.59 4.19
C LEU A 114 -18.87 30.95 3.91
N HIS A 115 -20.05 31.18 4.47
CA HIS A 115 -20.80 32.44 4.30
C HIS A 115 -19.95 33.68 4.65
N GLY A 116 -19.11 33.60 5.70
CA GLY A 116 -18.22 34.68 6.09
C GLY A 116 -17.09 34.96 5.07
N VAL A 117 -16.59 33.92 4.40
CA VAL A 117 -15.61 34.06 3.31
C VAL A 117 -16.28 34.69 2.10
N ARG A 118 -17.44 34.16 1.69
CA ARG A 118 -18.20 34.66 0.54
C ARG A 118 -18.60 36.13 0.72
N LYS A 119 -19.17 36.50 1.88
CA LYS A 119 -19.53 37.89 2.20
C LYS A 119 -18.35 38.85 2.11
N ARG A 120 -17.16 38.45 2.58
CA ARG A 120 -15.94 39.27 2.51
C ARG A 120 -15.40 39.36 1.09
N LEU A 121 -15.50 38.27 0.34
CA LEU A 121 -15.07 38.21 -1.05
C LEU A 121 -15.99 39.05 -1.95
N ASP A 122 -17.31 38.98 -1.74
CA ASP A 122 -18.32 39.80 -2.43
C ASP A 122 -18.13 41.31 -2.15
N ALA A 123 -17.53 41.67 -1.00
CA ALA A 123 -17.20 43.04 -0.64
C ALA A 123 -15.82 43.50 -1.16
N ALA A 124 -14.99 42.59 -1.68
CA ALA A 124 -13.68 42.91 -2.21
C ALA A 124 -13.78 43.37 -3.67
N THR A 125 -13.37 44.60 -3.93
CA THR A 125 -13.33 45.23 -5.25
C THR A 125 -11.92 45.31 -5.83
N THR A 126 -10.86 45.12 -5.02
CA THR A 126 -9.45 45.15 -5.46
C THR A 126 -8.66 43.92 -5.04
N ASP A 127 -7.55 43.65 -5.72
CA ASP A 127 -6.62 42.55 -5.41
C ASP A 127 -6.03 42.67 -4.00
N GLU A 128 -5.74 43.89 -3.50
CA GLU A 128 -5.28 44.10 -2.12
C GLU A 128 -6.34 43.69 -1.10
N GLN A 129 -7.62 43.93 -1.40
CA GLN A 129 -8.70 43.49 -0.53
C GLN A 129 -8.83 41.96 -0.57
N VAL A 130 -8.66 41.32 -1.73
CA VAL A 130 -8.61 39.86 -1.84
C VAL A 130 -7.44 39.27 -1.04
N LEU A 131 -6.28 39.91 -1.07
CA LEU A 131 -5.14 39.54 -0.21
C LEU A 131 -5.49 39.69 1.28
N GLY A 132 -6.22 40.76 1.63
CA GLY A 132 -6.79 40.94 2.97
C GLY A 132 -7.75 39.81 3.37
N VAL A 133 -8.59 39.33 2.45
CA VAL A 133 -9.46 38.15 2.67
C VAL A 133 -8.63 36.88 2.85
N ALA A 134 -7.58 36.67 2.04
CA ALA A 134 -6.68 35.53 2.15
C ALA A 134 -5.98 35.48 3.52
N GLN A 135 -5.41 36.61 3.95
CA GLN A 135 -4.75 36.73 5.25
C GLN A 135 -5.73 36.53 6.41
N TRP A 136 -6.93 37.12 6.32
CA TRP A 136 -7.97 36.89 7.30
C TRP A 136 -8.37 35.41 7.37
N LEU A 137 -8.49 34.74 6.22
CA LEU A 137 -8.86 33.32 6.15
C LEU A 137 -7.81 32.44 6.84
N VAL A 138 -6.51 32.67 6.60
CA VAL A 138 -5.43 31.95 7.31
C VAL A 138 -5.58 32.10 8.83
N ASN A 139 -5.75 33.34 9.31
CA ASN A 139 -5.93 33.61 10.74
C ASN A 139 -7.20 32.97 11.30
N ALA A 140 -8.30 33.00 10.55
CA ALA A 140 -9.57 32.40 10.94
C ALA A 140 -9.46 30.87 11.06
N VAL A 141 -8.77 30.21 10.12
CA VAL A 141 -8.55 28.75 10.19
C VAL A 141 -7.62 28.39 11.34
N GLN A 142 -6.57 29.16 11.59
CA GLN A 142 -5.70 28.96 12.76
C GLN A 142 -6.45 29.12 14.09
N ALA A 143 -7.30 30.14 14.20
CA ALA A 143 -8.13 30.37 15.39
C ALA A 143 -9.13 29.23 15.58
N TRP A 144 -9.83 28.82 14.51
CA TRP A 144 -10.73 27.66 14.52
C TRP A 144 -10.00 26.40 14.98
N ARG A 145 -8.81 26.13 14.42
CA ARG A 145 -8.02 24.96 14.76
C ARG A 145 -7.58 24.97 16.22
N THR A 146 -7.11 26.11 16.72
CA THR A 146 -6.70 26.26 18.13
C THR A 146 -7.88 25.97 19.06
N ARG A 147 -9.07 26.46 18.72
CA ARG A 147 -10.30 26.17 19.44
C ARG A 147 -10.66 24.68 19.38
N ALA A 148 -10.69 24.08 18.19
CA ALA A 148 -10.98 22.67 18.00
C ALA A 148 -9.99 21.79 18.78
N GLN A 149 -8.69 22.07 18.72
CA GLN A 149 -7.68 21.37 19.51
C GLN A 149 -7.94 21.51 21.01
N THR A 150 -8.29 22.70 21.49
CA THR A 150 -8.62 22.93 22.90
C THR A 150 -9.82 22.10 23.35
N GLU A 151 -10.89 22.07 22.54
CA GLU A 151 -12.10 21.28 22.78
C GLU A 151 -11.79 19.78 22.79
N LEU A 152 -11.03 19.29 21.81
CA LEU A 152 -10.60 17.89 21.73
C LEU A 152 -9.75 17.48 22.93
N VAL A 153 -8.78 18.31 23.30
CA VAL A 153 -7.98 18.08 24.52
C VAL A 153 -8.87 18.06 25.74
N ALA A 154 -9.91 18.90 25.82
CA ALA A 154 -10.84 18.91 26.94
C ALA A 154 -11.61 17.59 27.10
N LEU A 155 -11.87 16.85 26.02
CA LEU A 155 -12.48 15.52 26.04
C LEU A 155 -11.55 14.41 26.55
N LEU A 156 -10.22 14.62 26.54
CA LEU A 156 -9.26 13.61 26.97
C LEU A 156 -9.29 13.37 28.50
N PRO A 157 -8.99 12.14 28.95
CA PRO A 157 -8.77 11.85 30.37
C PRO A 157 -7.63 12.70 30.98
N LYS A 158 -7.71 13.03 32.27
CA LYS A 158 -6.72 13.90 32.96
C LYS A 158 -5.28 13.39 32.82
N ASN A 159 -5.07 12.09 32.91
CA ASN A 159 -3.75 11.46 32.76
C ASN A 159 -3.20 11.57 31.34
N VAL A 160 -4.05 11.69 30.31
CA VAL A 160 -3.65 11.87 28.91
C VAL A 160 -3.42 13.35 28.58
N LYS A 161 -4.06 14.27 29.29
CA LYS A 161 -3.86 15.73 29.12
C LYS A 161 -2.46 16.21 29.51
N ALA A 162 -1.75 15.48 30.36
CA ALA A 162 -0.43 15.87 30.87
C ALA A 162 0.70 15.77 29.83
N TYR A 163 0.47 15.14 28.67
CA TYR A 163 1.48 14.99 27.62
C TYR A 163 1.62 16.27 26.79
N GLN A 164 2.81 16.51 26.24
CA GLN A 164 3.10 17.71 25.45
C GLN A 164 2.26 17.83 24.17
N LYS A 165 1.92 16.70 23.54
CA LYS A 165 1.11 16.63 22.30
C LYS A 165 0.03 15.55 22.43
N PRO A 166 -0.96 15.74 23.31
CA PRO A 166 -1.85 14.67 23.75
C PRO A 166 -2.77 14.17 22.61
N LEU A 167 -3.10 15.04 21.65
CA LEU A 167 -3.86 14.67 20.45
C LEU A 167 -3.09 13.77 19.48
N GLN A 168 -1.75 13.82 19.49
CA GLN A 168 -0.93 13.00 18.59
C GLN A 168 -0.72 11.58 19.12
N LEU A 169 -1.06 11.30 20.37
CA LEU A 169 -0.95 9.95 20.94
C LEU A 169 -1.80 8.97 20.14
N ALA A 170 -1.27 7.77 19.90
CA ALA A 170 -2.01 6.70 19.22
C ALA A 170 -3.31 6.36 19.98
N ALA A 171 -3.25 6.40 21.31
CA ALA A 171 -4.38 6.17 22.20
C ALA A 171 -5.38 7.34 22.32
N ALA A 172 -5.23 8.43 21.54
CA ALA A 172 -6.20 9.52 21.52
C ALA A 172 -7.28 9.27 20.46
N ILE A 173 -8.17 8.30 20.72
CA ILE A 173 -9.24 7.90 19.80
C ILE A 173 -10.57 8.54 20.18
N TYR A 174 -11.30 8.99 19.18
CA TYR A 174 -12.61 9.63 19.31
C TYR A 174 -13.66 8.85 18.52
N ARG A 175 -14.93 9.08 18.83
CA ARG A 175 -16.08 8.56 18.08
C ARG A 175 -17.13 9.66 17.99
N ARG A 176 -17.82 9.74 16.87
CA ARG A 176 -18.99 10.59 16.69
C ARG A 176 -20.24 9.75 16.93
N GLY A 177 -21.24 10.28 17.63
CA GLY A 177 -22.53 9.59 17.78
C GLY A 177 -23.06 9.08 16.43
N GLY A 178 -23.48 7.82 16.37
CA GLY A 178 -24.00 7.19 15.15
C GLY A 178 -22.95 6.74 14.12
N ASP A 179 -21.69 7.19 14.20
CA ASP A 179 -20.60 6.72 13.32
C ASP A 179 -19.78 5.63 14.04
N PRO A 180 -19.71 4.39 13.53
CA PRO A 180 -18.87 3.34 14.12
C PRO A 180 -17.37 3.60 13.89
N ARG A 181 -17.00 4.46 12.94
CA ARG A 181 -15.61 4.66 12.56
C ARG A 181 -14.83 5.39 13.66
N PRO A 182 -13.67 4.84 14.08
CA PRO A 182 -12.77 5.53 15.00
C PRO A 182 -12.20 6.78 14.32
N LEU A 183 -12.24 7.90 15.01
CA LEU A 183 -11.67 9.17 14.55
C LEU A 183 -10.37 9.44 15.30
N VAL A 184 -9.32 9.76 14.55
CA VAL A 184 -8.01 10.11 15.09
C VAL A 184 -7.57 11.48 14.59
N TYR A 185 -6.60 12.11 15.25
CA TYR A 185 -6.16 13.46 14.91
C TYR A 185 -5.00 13.38 13.90
N PRO A 186 -5.03 14.10 12.76
CA PRO A 186 -5.93 15.20 12.41
C PRO A 186 -7.16 14.79 11.60
N ASP A 187 -7.34 13.50 11.27
CA ASP A 187 -8.42 13.01 10.39
C ASP A 187 -9.82 13.46 10.84
N MET A 188 -10.05 13.60 12.15
CA MET A 188 -11.30 14.11 12.72
C MET A 188 -11.64 15.56 12.30
N LEU A 189 -10.63 16.36 11.93
CA LEU A 189 -10.79 17.72 11.42
C LEU A 189 -11.15 17.73 9.93
N MET A 190 -10.89 16.63 9.22
CA MET A 190 -11.09 16.47 7.78
C MET A 190 -12.38 15.71 7.44
N GLY A 191 -13.14 15.29 8.47
CA GLY A 191 -14.43 14.63 8.30
C GLY A 191 -15.47 15.50 7.60
N ASP A 192 -16.50 14.85 7.06
CA ASP A 192 -17.60 15.38 6.24
C ASP A 192 -17.75 16.93 6.26
N PRO A 193 -17.72 17.64 5.11
CA PRO A 193 -17.85 19.11 5.01
C PRO A 193 -19.04 19.71 5.79
N TYR A 194 -20.04 18.90 6.15
CA TYR A 194 -21.10 19.32 7.07
C TYR A 194 -20.64 19.56 8.52
N THR A 195 -19.47 19.07 8.94
CA THR A 195 -18.93 19.22 10.30
C THR A 195 -17.99 20.41 10.50
N ILE A 196 -17.62 21.11 9.43
CA ILE A 196 -17.06 22.46 9.54
C ILE A 196 -18.15 23.48 9.95
N LYS A 197 -19.44 23.13 9.80
CA LYS A 197 -20.57 23.92 10.33
C LYS A 197 -20.66 23.74 11.84
N ASP A 198 -19.76 24.42 12.53
CA ASP A 198 -19.73 24.59 13.99
C ASP A 198 -19.54 23.26 14.76
N PRO A 199 -18.33 22.96 15.29
CA PRO A 199 -18.11 21.78 16.13
C PRO A 199 -19.00 21.77 17.39
N THR A 200 -19.67 22.89 17.71
CA THR A 200 -20.61 23.01 18.82
C THR A 200 -22.08 22.79 18.43
N ARG A 201 -22.40 22.50 17.15
CA ARG A 201 -23.78 22.22 16.74
C ARG A 201 -24.22 20.86 17.29
N SER A 202 -24.68 20.89 18.53
CA SER A 202 -25.28 19.83 19.33
C SER A 202 -26.63 19.42 18.75
N GLY A 203 -26.61 18.82 17.56
CA GLY A 203 -27.70 17.94 17.15
C GLY A 203 -27.63 16.64 17.97
N PRO A 204 -28.77 15.99 18.25
CA PRO A 204 -28.80 14.73 19.00
C PRO A 204 -27.99 13.59 18.34
N ASP A 205 -27.67 13.70 17.05
CA ASP A 205 -27.08 12.62 16.24
C ASP A 205 -25.57 12.71 15.99
N GLY A 206 -24.77 13.39 16.82
CA GLY A 206 -23.35 13.51 16.48
C GLY A 206 -22.38 14.14 17.47
N GLU A 207 -22.64 14.07 18.78
CA GLU A 207 -21.67 14.53 19.76
C GLU A 207 -20.35 13.76 19.63
N LEU A 208 -19.24 14.48 19.50
CA LEU A 208 -17.90 13.90 19.48
C LEU A 208 -17.49 13.53 20.89
N LYS A 209 -17.14 12.26 21.11
CA LYS A 209 -16.76 11.74 22.43
C LYS A 209 -15.40 11.06 22.37
N TYR A 210 -14.70 11.12 23.49
CA TYR A 210 -13.53 10.27 23.70
C TYR A 210 -13.96 8.80 23.74
N ASN A 211 -13.34 7.97 22.91
CA ASN A 211 -13.71 6.57 22.78
C ASN A 211 -12.81 5.70 23.66
N THR A 212 -13.31 5.37 24.86
CA THR A 212 -12.56 4.59 25.85
C THR A 212 -12.28 3.15 25.39
N SER A 213 -13.22 2.50 24.71
CA SER A 213 -13.06 1.11 24.24
C SER A 213 -12.02 1.03 23.12
N SER A 214 -12.14 1.86 22.07
CA SER A 214 -11.14 1.93 21.01
C SER A 214 -9.77 2.38 21.53
N THR A 215 -9.73 3.26 22.54
CA THR A 215 -8.47 3.60 23.19
C THR A 215 -7.83 2.39 23.85
N ALA A 216 -8.58 1.64 24.68
CA ALA A 216 -8.06 0.45 25.35
C ALA A 216 -7.50 -0.55 24.34
N LEU A 217 -8.19 -0.72 23.20
CA LEU A 217 -7.72 -1.57 22.11
C LEU A 217 -6.40 -1.08 21.48
N VAL A 218 -6.27 0.22 21.18
CA VAL A 218 -5.02 0.77 20.63
C VAL A 218 -3.87 0.69 21.64
N ARG A 219 -4.15 0.76 22.95
CA ARG A 219 -3.13 0.50 23.98
C ARG A 219 -2.61 -0.94 23.89
N LYS A 220 -3.50 -1.93 23.81
CA LYS A 220 -3.13 -3.35 23.59
C LYS A 220 -2.31 -3.50 22.31
N MET A 221 -2.70 -2.85 21.21
CA MET A 221 -1.93 -2.87 19.97
C MET A 221 -0.51 -2.32 20.12
N CYS A 222 -0.34 -1.21 20.85
CA CYS A 222 0.97 -0.64 21.13
C CYS A 222 1.83 -1.62 21.94
N GLU A 223 1.28 -2.24 22.98
CA GLU A 223 1.96 -3.25 23.80
C GLU A 223 2.38 -4.47 22.96
N THR A 224 1.45 -5.01 22.16
CA THR A 224 1.72 -6.11 21.22
C THR A 224 2.76 -5.74 20.15
N ALA A 225 2.83 -4.48 19.76
CA ALA A 225 3.85 -3.96 18.86
C ALA A 225 5.22 -3.77 19.55
N GLY A 226 5.31 -3.84 20.87
CA GLY A 226 6.50 -3.51 21.66
C GLY A 226 6.75 -2.01 21.77
N LEU A 227 5.71 -1.19 21.64
CA LEU A 227 5.76 0.26 21.69
C LEU A 227 5.25 0.77 23.05
N ASN A 228 5.81 1.90 23.52
CA ASN A 228 5.39 2.49 24.78
C ASN A 228 4.04 3.24 24.62
N VAL A 229 2.98 2.70 25.20
CA VAL A 229 1.61 3.23 25.16
C VAL A 229 1.52 4.72 25.52
N SER A 230 2.32 5.16 26.49
CA SER A 230 2.26 6.52 27.02
C SER A 230 2.80 7.58 26.06
N SER A 231 3.76 7.21 25.20
CA SER A 231 4.47 8.15 24.33
C SER A 231 4.27 7.89 22.84
N THR A 232 3.72 6.74 22.47
CA THR A 232 3.56 6.34 21.07
C THR A 232 2.56 7.25 20.38
N THR A 233 3.01 7.94 19.34
CA THR A 233 2.15 8.76 18.48
C THR A 233 1.50 7.92 17.39
N GLN A 234 0.41 8.42 16.82
CA GLN A 234 -0.24 7.77 15.67
C GLN A 234 0.73 7.57 14.51
N ALA A 235 1.55 8.58 14.21
CA ALA A 235 2.58 8.49 13.17
C ALA A 235 3.65 7.42 13.46
N GLN A 236 4.03 7.23 14.73
CA GLN A 236 4.94 6.15 15.12
C GLN A 236 4.29 4.78 14.95
N LEU A 237 3.00 4.63 15.30
CA LEU A 237 2.28 3.38 15.12
C LEU A 237 2.04 3.07 13.63
N ASP A 238 1.71 4.08 12.82
CA ASP A 238 1.67 3.99 11.34
C ASP A 238 3.02 3.55 10.77
N ALA A 239 4.13 4.13 11.25
CA ALA A 239 5.48 3.84 10.79
C ALA A 239 6.01 2.47 11.25
N SER A 240 5.45 1.89 12.31
CA SER A 240 5.87 0.58 12.84
C SER A 240 5.69 -0.57 11.85
N ARG A 241 4.78 -0.39 10.87
CA ARG A 241 4.36 -1.40 9.88
C ARG A 241 3.96 -2.74 10.50
N VAL A 242 3.63 -2.78 11.80
CA VAL A 242 3.10 -3.97 12.45
C VAL A 242 1.76 -4.35 11.81
N ARG A 243 1.52 -5.64 11.66
CA ARG A 243 0.23 -6.18 11.23
C ARG A 243 -0.37 -7.01 12.35
N PHE A 244 -1.68 -6.93 12.46
CA PHE A 244 -2.50 -7.54 13.49
C PHE A 244 -3.50 -8.52 12.85
N CYS A 245 -3.80 -9.61 13.55
CA CYS A 245 -4.95 -10.48 13.28
C CYS A 245 -5.91 -10.43 14.45
N CYS A 246 -7.20 -10.37 14.13
CA CYS A 246 -8.26 -10.52 15.11
C CYS A 246 -8.43 -12.01 15.40
N LEU A 247 -8.25 -12.41 16.65
CA LEU A 247 -8.42 -13.79 17.11
C LEU A 247 -9.85 -14.04 17.62
N THR A 248 -10.67 -13.00 17.73
CA THR A 248 -12.09 -13.12 18.08
C THR A 248 -12.93 -13.60 16.87
N CYS A 249 -12.50 -13.26 15.65
CA CYS A 249 -13.11 -13.78 14.43
C CYS A 249 -12.69 -15.23 14.14
N GLU A 250 -13.53 -15.96 13.41
CA GLU A 250 -13.25 -17.33 12.98
C GLU A 250 -11.90 -17.45 12.25
N PRO A 251 -11.11 -18.51 12.54
CA PRO A 251 -9.72 -18.62 12.11
C PRO A 251 -9.55 -18.73 10.60
N ASP A 252 -10.56 -19.24 9.89
CA ASP A 252 -10.50 -19.48 8.44
C ASP A 252 -10.35 -18.19 7.62
N TRP A 253 -10.71 -17.05 8.21
CA TRP A 253 -10.71 -15.74 7.56
C TRP A 253 -9.76 -14.76 8.25
N ALA A 254 -8.65 -15.25 8.82
CA ALA A 254 -7.69 -14.40 9.50
C ALA A 254 -7.24 -13.22 8.60
N LEU A 255 -7.73 -12.03 8.95
CA LEU A 255 -7.44 -10.80 8.24
C LEU A 255 -6.08 -10.26 8.67
N VAL A 256 -5.29 -9.82 7.70
CA VAL A 256 -4.02 -9.13 7.93
C VAL A 256 -4.27 -7.64 7.85
N MET A 257 -4.21 -6.99 9.01
CA MET A 257 -4.64 -5.61 9.18
C MET A 257 -3.52 -4.75 9.76
N ASN A 258 -3.34 -3.53 9.23
CA ASN A 258 -2.66 -2.46 9.97
C ASN A 258 -3.53 -2.01 11.16
N TRP A 259 -2.98 -1.20 12.06
CA TRP A 259 -3.68 -0.85 13.30
C TRP A 259 -5.00 -0.09 13.06
N ARG A 260 -5.09 0.73 11.99
CA ARG A 260 -6.32 1.46 11.64
C ARG A 260 -7.38 0.51 11.09
N GLN A 261 -7.00 -0.40 10.19
CA GLN A 261 -7.85 -1.49 9.67
C GLN A 261 -8.42 -2.32 10.82
N PHE A 262 -7.54 -2.73 11.74
CA PHE A 262 -7.95 -3.54 12.86
C PHE A 262 -8.92 -2.78 13.76
N LEU A 263 -8.64 -1.50 14.06
CA LEU A 263 -9.50 -0.71 14.92
C LEU A 263 -10.91 -0.50 14.31
N GLU A 264 -10.98 -0.27 13.01
CA GLU A 264 -12.26 -0.18 12.28
C GLU A 264 -13.00 -1.51 12.28
N HIS A 265 -12.30 -2.62 11.98
CA HIS A 265 -12.86 -3.97 12.08
C HIS A 265 -13.38 -4.29 13.49
N ALA A 266 -12.60 -4.00 14.52
CA ALA A 266 -12.97 -4.24 15.91
C ALA A 266 -14.21 -3.44 16.32
N ASN A 267 -14.31 -2.18 15.89
CA ASN A 267 -15.49 -1.38 16.19
C ASN A 267 -16.73 -1.81 15.38
N ALA A 268 -16.55 -2.35 14.17
CA ALA A 268 -17.66 -2.78 13.33
C ALA A 268 -18.21 -4.15 13.75
N GLU A 269 -17.32 -5.10 14.00
CA GLU A 269 -17.68 -6.51 14.23
C GLU A 269 -17.77 -6.86 15.73
N HIS A 270 -17.10 -6.10 16.60
CA HIS A 270 -16.92 -6.44 18.02
C HIS A 270 -17.23 -5.27 18.97
N ASP A 271 -18.12 -4.34 18.60
CA ASP A 271 -18.39 -3.13 19.41
C ASP A 271 -18.69 -3.49 20.88
N GLY A 272 -17.84 -3.02 21.79
CA GLY A 272 -17.95 -3.25 23.23
C GLY A 272 -17.41 -4.59 23.76
N GLN A 273 -16.90 -5.48 22.91
CA GLN A 273 -16.30 -6.76 23.33
C GLN A 273 -14.79 -6.65 23.56
N ASP A 274 -14.25 -7.54 24.39
CA ASP A 274 -12.80 -7.64 24.55
C ASP A 274 -12.19 -8.40 23.38
N VAL A 275 -11.63 -7.65 22.42
CA VAL A 275 -11.08 -8.22 21.20
C VAL A 275 -9.70 -8.81 21.46
N MET A 276 -9.55 -10.10 21.16
CA MET A 276 -8.27 -10.80 21.19
C MET A 276 -7.50 -10.47 19.92
N LEU A 277 -6.25 -10.06 20.06
CA LEU A 277 -5.40 -9.66 18.94
C LEU A 277 -4.04 -10.33 19.04
N ALA A 278 -3.47 -10.69 17.89
CA ALA A 278 -2.10 -11.15 17.79
C ALA A 278 -1.32 -10.37 16.73
N LYS A 279 -0.01 -10.35 16.90
CA LYS A 279 0.94 -9.79 15.92
C LYS A 279 1.23 -10.83 14.86
N TRP A 280 1.12 -10.46 13.59
CA TRP A 280 1.60 -11.29 12.50
C TRP A 280 3.13 -11.38 12.51
N PRO A 281 3.71 -12.54 12.12
CA PRO A 281 5.15 -12.67 11.95
C PRO A 281 5.70 -11.64 10.94
N PRO A 282 6.96 -11.18 11.11
CA PRO A 282 7.53 -10.09 10.30
C PRO A 282 7.48 -10.35 8.79
N ASN A 283 7.71 -11.59 8.36
CA ASN A 283 7.67 -11.98 6.95
C ASN A 283 6.28 -11.78 6.31
N THR A 284 5.19 -12.10 7.02
CA THR A 284 3.82 -11.88 6.55
C THR A 284 3.48 -10.40 6.54
N ALA A 285 3.93 -9.64 7.55
CA ALA A 285 3.73 -8.20 7.61
C ALA A 285 4.43 -7.48 6.45
N GLU A 286 5.65 -7.87 6.10
CA GLU A 286 6.39 -7.32 4.95
C GLU A 286 5.67 -7.59 3.62
N ARG A 287 5.11 -8.80 3.44
CA ARG A 287 4.32 -9.14 2.25
C ARG A 287 3.06 -8.29 2.15
N ALA A 288 2.35 -8.11 3.26
CA ALA A 288 1.17 -7.24 3.31
C ALA A 288 1.51 -5.80 2.91
N VAL A 289 2.66 -5.27 3.35
CA VAL A 289 3.13 -3.93 2.93
C VAL A 289 3.35 -3.85 1.42
N VAL A 290 3.86 -4.92 0.78
CA VAL A 290 4.05 -4.96 -0.67
C VAL A 290 2.71 -4.91 -1.40
N VAL A 291 1.76 -5.77 -1.00
CA VAL A 291 0.41 -5.83 -1.61
C VAL A 291 -0.37 -4.53 -1.38
N GLU A 292 -0.29 -3.94 -0.19
CA GLU A 292 -0.89 -2.62 0.08
C GLU A 292 -0.27 -1.51 -0.77
N GLY A 293 1.01 -1.64 -1.12
CA GLY A 293 1.73 -0.70 -1.99
C GLY A 293 1.32 -0.81 -3.46
N THR A 294 0.84 -1.98 -3.89
CA THR A 294 0.30 -2.20 -5.24
C THR A 294 -1.18 -1.83 -5.36
N ALA A 295 -1.89 -1.68 -4.24
CA ALA A 295 -3.27 -1.21 -4.25
C ALA A 295 -3.37 0.25 -4.77
N ALA A 296 -4.34 0.49 -5.64
CA ALA A 296 -4.62 1.80 -6.19
C ALA A 296 -5.39 2.66 -5.19
N LEU A 297 -4.70 3.18 -4.16
CA LEU A 297 -5.32 3.94 -3.05
C LEU A 297 -4.85 5.39 -2.98
N TRP A 298 -4.08 5.84 -3.96
CA TRP A 298 -3.42 7.14 -3.92
C TRP A 298 -4.08 8.10 -4.90
N THR A 299 -4.27 9.34 -4.47
CA THR A 299 -4.82 10.41 -5.30
C THR A 299 -3.82 11.53 -5.46
N CYS A 300 -3.84 12.16 -6.63
CA CYS A 300 -3.07 13.36 -6.91
C CYS A 300 -3.80 14.58 -6.33
N LEU A 301 -3.15 15.30 -5.40
CA LEU A 301 -3.71 16.50 -4.77
C LEU A 301 -3.68 17.72 -5.68
N LYS A 302 -2.99 17.63 -6.82
CA LYS A 302 -2.93 18.67 -7.86
C LYS A 302 -3.98 18.47 -8.95
N CYS A 303 -4.59 17.28 -9.05
CA CYS A 303 -5.70 17.05 -9.95
C CYS A 303 -7.00 17.67 -9.39
N PRO A 304 -7.84 18.26 -10.25
CA PRO A 304 -9.21 18.61 -9.88
C PRO A 304 -9.94 17.37 -9.35
N SER A 305 -10.77 17.52 -8.32
CA SER A 305 -11.48 16.41 -7.67
C SER A 305 -12.30 15.55 -8.65
N SER A 306 -12.84 16.14 -9.71
CA SER A 306 -13.57 15.43 -10.77
C SER A 306 -12.70 14.51 -11.64
N LYS A 307 -11.37 14.61 -11.53
CA LYS A 307 -10.38 13.82 -12.28
C LYS A 307 -9.38 13.11 -11.37
N GLN A 308 -9.67 13.05 -10.07
CA GLN A 308 -8.84 12.32 -9.12
C GLN A 308 -9.03 10.82 -9.33
N GLY A 309 -8.20 10.26 -10.21
CA GLY A 309 -8.05 8.82 -10.34
C GLY A 309 -7.39 8.25 -9.07
N LEU A 310 -7.70 7.00 -8.80
CA LEU A 310 -6.98 6.21 -7.81
C LEU A 310 -5.79 5.54 -8.48
N TYR A 311 -4.63 5.66 -7.87
CA TYR A 311 -3.36 5.23 -8.40
C TYR A 311 -2.64 4.36 -7.36
N THR A 312 -1.78 3.46 -7.83
CA THR A 312 -0.77 2.87 -6.94
C THR A 312 0.22 3.94 -6.50
N ARG A 313 0.97 3.72 -5.41
CA ARG A 313 1.94 4.73 -4.95
C ARG A 313 2.99 5.08 -6.02
N PRO A 314 3.58 4.12 -6.75
CA PRO A 314 4.47 4.44 -7.87
C PRO A 314 3.75 5.19 -9.00
N ALA A 315 2.50 4.80 -9.31
CA ALA A 315 1.73 5.42 -10.39
C ALA A 315 1.35 6.87 -10.07
N VAL A 316 0.96 7.19 -8.83
CA VAL A 316 0.63 8.58 -8.46
C VAL A 316 1.87 9.46 -8.49
N ARG A 317 3.03 8.95 -8.05
CA ARG A 317 4.30 9.69 -8.12
C ARG A 317 4.65 9.98 -9.58
N HIS A 318 4.60 8.96 -10.43
CA HIS A 318 4.86 9.11 -11.86
C HIS A 318 3.87 10.09 -12.51
N HIS A 319 2.58 9.98 -12.18
CA HIS A 319 1.55 10.92 -12.61
C HIS A 319 1.90 12.36 -12.20
N VAL A 320 2.24 12.59 -10.93
CA VAL A 320 2.56 13.93 -10.42
C VAL A 320 3.79 14.49 -11.13
N THR A 321 4.82 13.68 -11.32
CA THR A 321 6.02 14.10 -12.04
C THR A 321 5.72 14.48 -13.48
N LEU A 322 4.98 13.65 -14.22
CA LEU A 322 4.71 13.92 -15.64
C LEU A 322 3.65 14.99 -15.90
N ARG A 323 2.57 15.02 -15.10
CA ARG A 323 1.40 15.89 -15.34
C ARG A 323 1.52 17.24 -14.67
N HIS A 324 2.31 17.35 -13.61
CA HIS A 324 2.46 18.57 -12.84
C HIS A 324 3.90 19.12 -12.82
N ASP A 325 4.83 18.49 -13.55
CA ASP A 325 6.23 18.89 -13.68
C ASP A 325 6.96 19.00 -12.32
N ILE A 326 6.72 18.02 -11.45
CA ILE A 326 7.31 17.96 -10.10
C ILE A 326 8.30 16.80 -10.04
N ALA A 327 9.59 17.12 -10.18
CA ALA A 327 10.66 16.12 -10.24
C ALA A 327 10.67 15.16 -9.03
N GLN A 328 10.40 15.68 -7.83
CA GLN A 328 10.35 14.89 -6.59
C GLN A 328 9.05 15.17 -5.85
N PRO A 329 7.97 14.43 -6.17
CA PRO A 329 6.70 14.62 -5.49
C PRO A 329 6.82 14.16 -4.03
N ILE A 330 6.30 14.98 -3.12
CA ILE A 330 6.30 14.76 -1.67
C ILE A 330 4.91 14.26 -1.25
N GLU A 331 4.91 13.16 -0.51
CA GLU A 331 3.70 12.59 0.07
C GLU A 331 3.06 13.54 1.08
N GLY A 332 1.74 13.67 1.03
CA GLY A 332 0.96 14.60 1.85
C GLY A 332 0.89 16.03 1.29
N ILE A 333 1.71 16.37 0.29
CA ILE A 333 1.71 17.70 -0.34
C ILE A 333 1.20 17.64 -1.77
N GLN A 334 1.80 16.78 -2.61
CA GLN A 334 1.40 16.66 -4.02
C GLN A 334 0.51 15.45 -4.29
N PHE A 335 0.61 14.43 -3.46
CA PHE A 335 -0.25 13.24 -3.50
C PHE A 335 -0.45 12.72 -2.09
N SER A 336 -1.58 12.12 -1.82
CA SER A 336 -1.84 11.45 -0.55
C SER A 336 -2.61 10.17 -0.79
N ARG A 337 -2.68 9.33 0.23
CA ARG A 337 -3.68 8.27 0.25
C ARG A 337 -5.06 8.93 0.17
N SER A 338 -5.95 8.38 -0.65
CA SER A 338 -7.32 8.87 -0.77
C SER A 338 -8.02 8.73 0.59
N PRO A 339 -8.59 9.81 1.15
CA PRO A 339 -9.41 9.70 2.35
C PRO A 339 -10.81 9.12 2.04
N LEU A 340 -11.20 9.07 0.77
CA LEU A 340 -12.53 8.65 0.31
C LEU A 340 -12.67 7.14 0.14
N GLU A 341 -11.58 6.42 -0.04
CA GLU A 341 -11.61 4.98 0.17
C GLU A 341 -11.31 4.74 1.64
N ALA A 342 -12.32 4.24 2.34
CA ALA A 342 -12.16 3.57 3.62
C ALA A 342 -10.88 2.74 3.54
N VAL A 343 -10.04 2.91 4.54
CA VAL A 343 -8.94 2.03 4.93
C VAL A 343 -8.97 0.73 4.10
N PRO A 344 -7.96 0.43 3.25
CA PRO A 344 -8.13 -0.60 2.23
C PRO A 344 -8.65 -1.89 2.85
N LYS A 345 -9.40 -2.66 2.06
CA LYS A 345 -9.93 -3.92 2.53
C LYS A 345 -8.79 -4.73 3.16
N PRO A 346 -8.98 -5.24 4.39
CA PRO A 346 -8.03 -6.14 5.01
C PRO A 346 -7.64 -7.24 4.03
N LEU A 347 -6.36 -7.59 3.98
CA LEU A 347 -5.93 -8.70 3.14
C LEU A 347 -6.33 -9.98 3.83
N ASN A 348 -7.04 -10.87 3.15
CA ASN A 348 -7.18 -12.22 3.70
C ASN A 348 -5.85 -12.97 3.54
N ILE A 349 -5.58 -13.93 4.43
CA ILE A 349 -4.35 -14.72 4.35
C ILE A 349 -4.21 -15.42 2.99
N LEU A 350 -5.33 -15.84 2.39
CA LEU A 350 -5.34 -16.47 1.07
C LEU A 350 -4.81 -15.53 -0.03
N GLN A 351 -5.10 -14.23 -0.01
CA GLN A 351 -4.62 -13.23 -0.96
C GLN A 351 -3.12 -13.00 -0.79
N LEU A 352 -2.64 -12.94 0.45
CA LEU A 352 -1.21 -12.86 0.72
C LEU A 352 -0.50 -14.10 0.20
N HIS A 353 -1.10 -15.28 0.38
CA HIS A 353 -0.53 -16.54 -0.09
C HIS A 353 -0.74 -16.77 -1.59
N ALA A 354 -1.78 -16.23 -2.20
CA ALA A 354 -2.13 -16.37 -3.62
C ALA A 354 -1.09 -15.73 -4.54
N GLU A 355 -0.35 -14.70 -4.11
CA GLU A 355 0.83 -14.23 -4.85
C GLU A 355 1.95 -15.30 -4.93
N LYS A 356 1.90 -16.34 -4.09
CA LYS A 356 2.72 -17.55 -4.23
C LYS A 356 1.94 -18.76 -4.79
N VAL A 357 0.61 -18.70 -4.86
CA VAL A 357 -0.26 -19.69 -5.53
C VAL A 357 -0.72 -19.09 -6.85
N LEU A 358 0.23 -18.91 -7.75
CA LEU A 358 -0.07 -18.44 -9.10
C LEU A 358 -0.46 -19.64 -9.95
N CYS A 359 -1.70 -20.08 -9.77
CA CYS A 359 -2.34 -21.13 -10.56
C CYS A 359 -3.73 -20.66 -10.97
N THR A 360 -3.97 -20.54 -12.26
CA THR A 360 -5.32 -20.40 -12.81
C THR A 360 -5.88 -21.79 -13.00
N VAL A 361 -6.98 -22.08 -12.31
CA VAL A 361 -7.91 -23.13 -12.71
C VAL A 361 -8.63 -22.61 -13.95
N LEU A 362 -8.55 -23.35 -15.05
CA LEU A 362 -9.41 -23.12 -16.21
C LEU A 362 -10.55 -24.12 -16.09
N ASP A 363 -11.76 -23.62 -15.88
CA ASP A 363 -12.97 -24.40 -16.10
C ASP A 363 -13.24 -24.33 -17.61
N ASP A 364 -13.00 -25.43 -18.32
CA ASP A 364 -13.45 -25.55 -19.71
C ASP A 364 -14.95 -25.89 -19.69
N ASP A 365 -15.80 -24.90 -19.97
CA ASP A 365 -17.26 -25.00 -20.09
C ASP A 365 -17.70 -25.80 -21.34
N ASP A 366 -16.98 -26.85 -21.72
CA ASP A 366 -17.36 -27.69 -22.87
C ASP A 366 -18.33 -28.79 -22.38
N GLU A 367 -19.64 -28.57 -22.59
CA GLU A 367 -20.78 -29.40 -22.14
C GLU A 367 -20.83 -30.83 -22.73
N GLY A 368 -19.70 -31.41 -23.14
CA GLY A 368 -19.65 -32.68 -23.89
C GLY A 368 -18.57 -33.68 -23.51
N SER A 369 -17.77 -33.45 -22.46
CA SER A 369 -16.69 -34.39 -22.08
C SER A 369 -16.73 -34.85 -20.63
N ASP A 370 -16.24 -36.07 -20.40
CA ASP A 370 -16.26 -36.80 -19.13
C ASP A 370 -15.52 -36.03 -17.99
N GLY A 371 -16.28 -35.27 -17.21
CA GLY A 371 -15.89 -34.70 -15.91
C GLY A 371 -15.00 -33.44 -15.96
N PRO A 372 -15.04 -32.57 -14.92
CA PRO A 372 -14.21 -31.37 -14.87
C PRO A 372 -12.74 -31.74 -14.72
N GLN A 373 -11.94 -31.54 -15.79
CA GLN A 373 -10.49 -31.69 -15.72
C GLN A 373 -9.88 -30.39 -15.19
N THR A 374 -9.45 -30.40 -13.94
CA THR A 374 -8.80 -29.23 -13.33
C THR A 374 -7.37 -29.11 -13.86
N LEU A 375 -7.12 -28.10 -14.70
CA LEU A 375 -5.79 -27.79 -15.23
C LEU A 375 -5.07 -26.78 -14.34
N TRP A 376 -3.87 -27.13 -13.87
CA TRP A 376 -3.03 -26.28 -13.02
C TRP A 376 -1.81 -25.76 -13.78
N LYS A 377 -1.67 -24.44 -13.92
CA LYS A 377 -0.51 -23.81 -14.60
C LYS A 377 0.42 -23.12 -13.61
N CYS A 378 1.72 -23.38 -13.72
CA CYS A 378 2.75 -22.61 -13.02
C CYS A 378 3.00 -21.29 -13.75
N GLN A 379 2.79 -20.13 -13.14
CA GLN A 379 3.04 -18.85 -13.83
C GLN A 379 4.53 -18.47 -13.95
N HIS A 380 5.44 -19.20 -13.30
CA HIS A 380 6.89 -18.94 -13.40
C HIS A 380 7.54 -19.62 -14.61
N CYS A 381 6.87 -20.59 -15.24
CA CYS A 381 7.37 -21.28 -16.43
C CYS A 381 6.20 -21.75 -17.31
N ALA A 382 6.47 -22.60 -18.30
CA ALA A 382 5.43 -23.12 -19.19
C ALA A 382 4.80 -24.44 -18.67
N LEU A 383 5.01 -24.81 -17.39
CA LEU A 383 4.49 -26.07 -16.86
C LEU A 383 2.99 -25.97 -16.61
N ALA A 384 2.25 -26.91 -17.20
CA ALA A 384 0.83 -27.15 -16.95
C ALA A 384 0.66 -28.61 -16.56
N LEU A 385 -0.15 -28.89 -15.54
CA LEU A 385 -0.38 -30.22 -14.98
C LEU A 385 -1.88 -30.49 -14.92
N GLU A 386 -2.27 -31.70 -15.31
CA GLU A 386 -3.66 -32.19 -15.32
C GLU A 386 -3.77 -33.42 -14.42
N GLY A 387 -4.96 -33.64 -13.86
CA GLY A 387 -5.28 -34.83 -13.07
C GLY A 387 -5.29 -34.62 -11.56
N ILE A 388 -5.68 -35.68 -10.83
CA ILE A 388 -5.95 -35.65 -9.38
C ILE A 388 -4.70 -35.30 -8.56
N ASP A 389 -3.51 -35.70 -9.06
CA ASP A 389 -2.22 -35.44 -8.40
C ASP A 389 -1.55 -34.13 -8.90
N ALA A 390 -2.19 -33.38 -9.81
CA ALA A 390 -1.60 -32.19 -10.41
C ALA A 390 -1.20 -31.14 -9.37
N LEU A 391 -1.94 -31.06 -8.25
CA LEU A 391 -1.64 -30.17 -7.15
C LEU A 391 -0.35 -30.55 -6.43
N ASP A 392 -0.19 -31.83 -6.06
CA ASP A 392 1.00 -32.33 -5.35
C ASP A 392 2.24 -32.27 -6.25
N MET A 393 2.08 -32.55 -7.54
CA MET A 393 3.14 -32.39 -8.54
C MET A 393 3.54 -30.92 -8.72
N LEU A 394 2.58 -29.99 -8.65
CA LEU A 394 2.83 -28.55 -8.75
C LEU A 394 3.51 -28.01 -7.49
N GLU A 395 3.13 -28.47 -6.30
CA GLU A 395 3.82 -28.16 -5.05
C GLU A 395 5.28 -28.63 -5.09
N GLY A 396 5.51 -29.87 -5.53
CA GLY A 396 6.85 -30.40 -5.76
C GLY A 396 7.65 -29.58 -6.77
N HIS A 397 7.01 -29.16 -7.88
CA HIS A 397 7.62 -28.30 -8.88
C HIS A 397 7.98 -26.91 -8.31
N LEU A 398 7.07 -26.27 -7.57
CA LEU A 398 7.31 -24.98 -6.94
C LEU A 398 8.46 -25.05 -5.93
N GLY A 399 8.53 -26.12 -5.14
CA GLY A 399 9.63 -26.36 -4.21
C GLY A 399 10.97 -26.58 -4.89
N THR A 400 11.02 -27.45 -5.91
CA THR A 400 12.28 -27.89 -6.53
C THR A 400 12.80 -26.93 -7.61
N ALA A 401 11.92 -26.41 -8.47
CA ALA A 401 12.32 -25.57 -9.60
C ALA A 401 12.37 -24.08 -9.24
N HIS A 402 11.58 -23.63 -8.25
CA HIS A 402 11.45 -22.21 -7.90
C HIS A 402 11.82 -21.90 -6.44
N GLY A 403 12.16 -22.91 -5.63
CA GLY A 403 12.54 -22.72 -4.21
C GLY A 403 11.38 -22.26 -3.33
N VAL A 404 10.14 -22.50 -3.75
CA VAL A 404 8.93 -22.10 -3.02
C VAL A 404 8.43 -23.28 -2.18
N LEU A 405 8.78 -23.28 -0.89
CA LEU A 405 8.23 -24.22 0.09
C LEU A 405 6.85 -23.73 0.57
N MET A 406 5.77 -24.32 0.06
CA MET A 406 4.41 -24.20 0.63
C MET A 406 3.61 -25.50 0.41
N ARG A 407 2.70 -25.79 1.34
CA ARG A 407 1.55 -26.69 1.14
C ARG A 407 0.30 -25.85 0.93
N LEU A 408 -0.50 -26.17 -0.08
CA LEU A 408 -1.77 -25.53 -0.38
C LEU A 408 -2.86 -26.10 0.52
N PRO A 409 -3.83 -25.28 0.96
CA PRO A 409 -4.94 -25.77 1.76
C PRO A 409 -5.79 -26.72 0.90
N ARG A 410 -5.95 -27.97 1.36
CA ARG A 410 -6.84 -28.94 0.76
C ARG A 410 -8.25 -28.70 1.30
N ALA A 411 -9.25 -28.59 0.44
CA ALA A 411 -10.64 -28.76 0.87
C ALA A 411 -10.78 -30.23 1.32
N LEU A 412 -11.11 -30.45 2.60
CA LEU A 412 -11.39 -31.80 3.08
C LEU A 412 -12.69 -32.28 2.41
N PRO A 413 -12.74 -33.52 1.89
CA PRO A 413 -14.01 -34.10 1.48
C PRO A 413 -14.90 -34.21 2.72
N VAL A 414 -16.17 -33.82 2.55
CA VAL A 414 -17.23 -34.11 3.51
C VAL A 414 -17.35 -35.63 3.58
N VAL A 415 -16.90 -36.21 4.69
CA VAL A 415 -17.13 -37.62 5.03
C VAL A 415 -17.97 -37.62 6.29
N ASP A 416 -19.15 -38.21 6.17
CA ASP A 416 -20.09 -38.40 7.27
C ASP A 416 -19.52 -39.32 8.36
N GLU A 417 -19.83 -38.93 9.59
CA GLU A 417 -19.84 -39.65 10.87
C GLU A 417 -18.53 -39.95 11.63
N HIS A 418 -18.60 -39.63 12.93
CA HIS A 418 -17.64 -39.61 14.05
C HIS A 418 -16.88 -40.94 14.34
N PRO A 419 -15.77 -40.95 15.15
CA PRO A 419 -15.48 -40.04 16.27
C PRO A 419 -14.11 -39.33 16.17
N GLN A 420 -14.15 -38.00 16.13
CA GLN A 420 -12.94 -37.14 16.12
C GLN A 420 -12.67 -36.45 17.47
N GLN A 421 -13.49 -36.68 18.49
CA GLN A 421 -13.38 -35.96 19.76
C GLN A 421 -12.09 -36.28 20.52
N ASP A 422 -11.65 -37.56 20.54
CA ASP A 422 -10.46 -37.97 21.31
C ASP A 422 -9.14 -37.44 20.72
N VAL A 423 -9.10 -37.22 19.40
CA VAL A 423 -7.93 -36.64 18.71
C VAL A 423 -7.88 -35.13 18.91
N LEU A 424 -9.04 -34.45 18.87
CA LEU A 424 -9.12 -33.02 19.15
C LEU A 424 -8.76 -32.70 20.60
N ASP A 425 -9.22 -33.50 21.56
CA ASP A 425 -8.92 -33.31 22.97
C ASP A 425 -7.43 -33.58 23.27
N SER A 426 -6.81 -34.54 22.58
CA SER A 426 -5.37 -34.80 22.66
C SER A 426 -4.51 -33.66 22.09
N LEU A 427 -4.93 -33.07 20.97
CA LEU A 427 -4.24 -31.92 20.35
C LEU A 427 -4.40 -30.63 21.16
N ASN A 428 -5.56 -30.42 21.78
CA ASN A 428 -5.80 -29.30 22.69
C ASN A 428 -4.97 -29.41 23.97
N HIS A 429 -4.81 -30.61 24.53
CA HIS A 429 -3.91 -30.84 25.66
C HIS A 429 -2.44 -30.62 25.30
N PHE A 430 -2.02 -31.00 24.08
CA PHE A 430 -0.66 -30.77 23.59
C PHE A 430 -0.35 -29.28 23.41
N ALA A 431 -1.31 -28.52 22.86
CA ALA A 431 -1.19 -27.07 22.70
C ALA A 431 -1.15 -26.32 24.05
N LEU A 432 -1.94 -26.77 25.04
CA LEU A 432 -1.95 -26.19 26.39
C LEU A 432 -0.66 -26.50 27.17
N ALA A 433 -0.09 -27.70 27.02
CA ALA A 433 1.19 -28.08 27.62
C ALA A 433 2.37 -27.29 27.02
N ALA A 434 2.38 -27.11 25.69
CA ALA A 434 3.39 -26.31 25.00
C ALA A 434 3.33 -24.80 25.38
N ALA A 435 2.15 -24.28 25.67
CA ALA A 435 1.97 -22.89 26.09
C ALA A 435 2.38 -22.62 27.55
N THR A 436 2.39 -23.64 28.42
CA THR A 436 2.64 -23.51 29.86
C THR A 436 4.02 -23.96 30.30
N GLY A 437 4.73 -24.76 29.48
CA GLY A 437 6.09 -25.22 29.77
C GLY A 437 6.19 -26.28 30.87
N ASP A 438 5.09 -26.96 31.19
CA ASP A 438 5.04 -28.01 32.19
C ASP A 438 5.53 -29.36 31.63
N ALA A 439 6.69 -29.82 32.12
CA ALA A 439 7.33 -31.06 31.68
C ALA A 439 6.50 -32.31 32.01
N ALA A 440 5.67 -32.30 33.06
CA ALA A 440 4.87 -33.45 33.45
C ALA A 440 3.70 -33.70 32.48
N ALA A 441 3.13 -32.62 31.91
CA ALA A 441 2.07 -32.70 30.92
C ALA A 441 2.58 -33.24 29.56
N PHE A 442 3.84 -32.99 29.24
CA PHE A 442 4.49 -33.48 28.03
C PHE A 442 4.71 -35.00 28.08
N GLU A 443 5.12 -35.52 29.24
CA GLU A 443 5.35 -36.95 29.46
C GLU A 443 4.04 -37.77 29.41
N TYR A 444 2.95 -37.21 29.96
CA TYR A 444 1.62 -37.83 29.87
C TYR A 444 1.14 -37.92 28.41
N ALA A 445 1.22 -36.84 27.64
CA ALA A 445 0.80 -36.82 26.24
C ALA A 445 1.64 -37.74 25.34
N PHE A 446 2.93 -37.92 25.65
CA PHE A 446 3.82 -38.81 24.91
C PHE A 446 3.51 -40.30 25.17
N GLN A 447 3.09 -40.64 26.40
CA GLN A 447 2.72 -42.02 26.76
C GLN A 447 1.39 -42.46 26.12
N THR A 448 0.42 -41.56 25.95
CA THR A 448 -0.89 -41.88 25.35
C THR A 448 -0.82 -42.10 23.84
N ALA A 449 0.17 -41.51 23.16
CA ALA A 449 0.37 -41.65 21.71
C ALA A 449 1.04 -42.97 21.29
N ALA A 450 1.52 -43.79 22.25
CA ALA A 450 2.37 -44.96 21.99
C ALA A 450 1.64 -46.32 21.86
N PHE A 451 0.31 -46.36 21.75
CA PHE A 451 -0.41 -47.63 21.56
C PHE A 451 -0.90 -47.80 20.12
N MET A 452 -0.07 -48.46 19.29
CA MET A 452 -0.43 -49.49 18.30
C MET A 452 0.79 -49.84 17.43
N PRO A 453 1.41 -51.03 17.55
CA PRO A 453 2.33 -51.55 16.54
C PRO A 453 1.61 -52.53 15.58
N PRO A 454 2.03 -52.65 14.31
CA PRO A 454 1.65 -53.79 13.48
C PRO A 454 2.40 -55.04 13.95
N GLN A 455 1.68 -56.14 14.08
CA GLN A 455 2.26 -57.45 14.37
C GLN A 455 3.02 -57.96 13.12
N ASN A 456 4.27 -58.40 13.33
CA ASN A 456 5.19 -59.11 12.42
C ASN A 456 6.34 -58.28 11.81
N ALA A 457 7.42 -58.09 12.58
CA ALA A 457 8.79 -57.98 12.09
C ALA A 457 9.78 -58.49 13.17
N PRO A 458 10.90 -59.14 12.81
CA PRO A 458 11.85 -59.67 13.79
C PRO A 458 12.71 -58.56 14.42
N GLN A 459 12.93 -58.64 15.73
CA GLN A 459 13.79 -57.73 16.50
C GLN A 459 15.27 -57.85 16.09
N PRO A 460 16.02 -56.74 15.96
CA PRO A 460 17.47 -56.76 15.92
C PRO A 460 18.11 -56.53 17.30
N ASP A 461 19.27 -57.16 17.48
CA ASP A 461 20.09 -57.22 18.68
C ASP A 461 20.52 -55.85 19.26
N GLU A 462 20.48 -55.81 20.59
CA GLU A 462 20.86 -54.70 21.45
C GLU A 462 22.39 -54.67 21.62
N LYS A 463 23.11 -53.85 20.81
CA LYS A 463 24.49 -53.37 21.09
C LYS A 463 24.98 -52.38 20.03
N THR A 464 24.71 -51.08 20.23
CA THR A 464 25.61 -49.92 20.03
C THR A 464 24.76 -48.65 19.88
N ILE A 465 24.74 -47.80 20.92
CA ILE A 465 24.21 -46.43 20.83
C ILE A 465 25.42 -45.48 20.80
N PRO A 466 25.69 -44.76 19.70
CA PRO A 466 26.58 -43.61 19.75
C PRO A 466 25.81 -42.39 20.26
N THR A 467 26.29 -41.81 21.36
CA THR A 467 25.78 -40.57 21.94
C THR A 467 26.05 -39.39 21.00
N LEU A 468 24.99 -38.72 20.54
CA LEU A 468 25.06 -37.43 19.85
C LEU A 468 25.05 -36.30 20.88
N THR A 469 26.18 -35.65 21.11
CA THR A 469 26.24 -34.36 21.83
C THR A 469 25.86 -33.22 20.88
N ASN A 470 24.71 -32.59 21.13
CA ASN A 470 24.29 -31.36 20.45
C ASN A 470 25.18 -30.18 20.90
N GLY A 471 26.07 -29.74 20.02
CA GLY A 471 26.74 -28.45 20.14
C GLY A 471 25.86 -27.34 19.55
N VAL A 472 25.49 -26.35 20.39
CA VAL A 472 24.81 -25.12 19.97
C VAL A 472 25.76 -24.28 19.10
N VAL A 473 25.44 -24.07 17.83
CA VAL A 473 26.19 -23.16 16.93
C VAL A 473 25.51 -21.80 16.89
N LYS A 474 26.23 -20.75 17.30
CA LYS A 474 25.81 -19.34 17.15
C LYS A 474 26.04 -18.86 15.70
N ALA A 475 25.05 -18.18 15.13
CA ALA A 475 24.94 -17.79 13.72
C ALA A 475 25.91 -16.68 13.22
N SER A 476 27.21 -16.71 13.53
CA SER A 476 28.13 -15.62 13.13
C SER A 476 29.53 -16.01 12.62
N GLN A 477 29.78 -17.26 12.23
CA GLN A 477 31.09 -17.63 11.68
C GLN A 477 31.04 -17.97 10.18
N PRO A 478 31.83 -17.27 9.32
CA PRO A 478 31.77 -17.40 7.85
C PRO A 478 32.52 -18.62 7.27
N ALA A 479 33.00 -19.55 8.11
CA ALA A 479 33.63 -20.79 7.65
C ALA A 479 33.39 -21.93 8.65
N ALA A 480 33.01 -23.10 8.15
CA ALA A 480 32.92 -24.34 8.93
C ALA A 480 33.94 -25.35 8.37
N THR A 481 34.65 -26.04 9.27
CA THR A 481 35.58 -27.11 8.91
C THR A 481 34.94 -28.46 9.27
N TYR A 482 34.87 -29.34 8.27
CA TYR A 482 34.29 -30.67 8.40
C TYR A 482 35.40 -31.71 8.28
N THR A 483 35.37 -32.71 9.14
CA THR A 483 36.22 -33.90 9.00
C THR A 483 35.44 -34.93 8.20
N ILE A 484 35.93 -35.31 7.03
CA ILE A 484 35.33 -36.34 6.19
C ILE A 484 36.14 -37.64 6.30
N MET A 485 35.44 -38.76 6.35
CA MET A 485 36.05 -40.09 6.27
C MET A 485 36.17 -40.47 4.80
N LEU A 486 37.38 -40.71 4.33
CA LEU A 486 37.66 -41.18 2.98
C LEU A 486 37.41 -42.69 2.90
N GLN A 487 37.07 -43.19 1.71
CA GLN A 487 36.73 -44.61 1.49
C GLN A 487 37.88 -45.58 1.83
N ASN A 488 39.12 -45.09 1.94
CA ASN A 488 40.28 -45.86 2.36
C ASN A 488 40.56 -45.81 3.87
N GLY A 489 39.65 -45.24 4.67
CA GLY A 489 39.79 -45.10 6.12
C GLY A 489 40.61 -43.88 6.58
N GLY A 490 41.12 -43.06 5.66
CA GLY A 490 41.78 -41.80 5.98
C GLY A 490 40.80 -40.73 6.46
N LYS A 491 41.26 -39.81 7.32
CA LYS A 491 40.49 -38.63 7.75
C LYS A 491 41.01 -37.40 7.02
N GLY A 492 40.18 -36.75 6.22
CA GLY A 492 40.51 -35.47 5.57
C GLY A 492 39.77 -34.31 6.23
N LYS A 493 40.39 -33.12 6.29
CA LYS A 493 39.71 -31.88 6.73
C LYS A 493 39.33 -31.03 5.52
N VAL A 494 38.04 -30.73 5.39
CA VAL A 494 37.50 -29.83 4.37
C VAL A 494 37.08 -28.54 5.02
N ARG A 495 37.58 -27.41 4.52
CA ARG A 495 37.08 -26.09 4.90
C ARG A 495 36.08 -25.62 3.84
N ILE A 496 34.85 -25.34 4.26
CA ILE A 496 33.82 -24.73 3.42
C ILE A 496 33.73 -23.26 3.83
N GLN A 497 34.05 -22.36 2.90
CA GLN A 497 33.91 -20.92 3.09
C GLN A 497 32.68 -20.43 2.33
N GLN A 498 31.75 -19.80 3.03
CA GLN A 498 30.54 -19.25 2.41
C GLN A 498 30.81 -17.79 2.01
N SER A 499 30.81 -17.47 0.71
CA SER A 499 30.71 -16.07 0.26
C SER A 499 29.23 -15.75 -0.02
N LEU A 500 28.66 -14.81 0.75
CA LEU A 500 27.35 -14.22 0.46
C LEU A 500 27.57 -13.09 -0.56
N GLU A 501 27.86 -13.44 -1.80
CA GLU A 501 28.05 -12.44 -2.84
C GLU A 501 26.70 -11.95 -3.35
N LYS A 502 26.53 -10.62 -3.33
CA LYS A 502 25.35 -9.95 -3.87
C LYS A 502 25.31 -10.16 -5.38
N ILE A 503 24.14 -10.53 -5.89
CA ILE A 503 23.90 -10.71 -7.31
C ILE A 503 23.25 -9.44 -7.87
N PHE A 504 23.67 -9.02 -9.05
CA PHE A 504 23.21 -7.80 -9.72
C PHE A 504 22.50 -8.11 -11.05
N GLY A 505 21.53 -7.28 -11.42
CA GLY A 505 20.81 -7.31 -12.70
C GLY A 505 20.96 -6.00 -13.49
N CYS A 506 20.92 -6.08 -14.83
CA CYS A 506 21.05 -4.93 -15.73
C CYS A 506 19.70 -4.22 -15.94
N ALA A 507 19.62 -2.90 -15.75
CA ALA A 507 18.41 -2.12 -15.97
C ALA A 507 18.13 -1.85 -17.48
N HIS A 508 19.17 -1.92 -18.31
CA HIS A 508 19.12 -1.53 -19.73
C HIS A 508 18.79 -2.65 -20.71
N CYS A 509 18.71 -3.90 -20.25
CA CYS A 509 18.39 -5.08 -21.09
C CYS A 509 16.88 -5.24 -21.36
N SER A 510 16.20 -4.15 -21.75
CA SER A 510 14.77 -4.15 -22.07
C SER A 510 14.52 -4.72 -23.48
N GLY A 511 14.04 -5.96 -23.56
CA GLY A 511 13.55 -6.54 -24.82
C GLY A 511 13.77 -8.04 -24.99
N ASN A 512 14.60 -8.66 -24.15
CA ASN A 512 14.83 -10.11 -24.20
C ASN A 512 14.65 -10.72 -22.80
N ALA A 513 13.56 -11.47 -22.60
CA ALA A 513 13.24 -12.12 -21.34
C ALA A 513 14.39 -13.02 -20.84
N LYS A 514 15.15 -13.64 -21.76
CA LYS A 514 16.34 -14.44 -21.43
C LYS A 514 17.54 -13.62 -20.96
N MET A 515 17.58 -12.30 -21.21
CA MET A 515 18.65 -11.42 -20.71
C MET A 515 18.28 -10.76 -19.39
N LYS A 516 17.00 -10.48 -19.14
CA LYS A 516 16.53 -10.01 -17.82
C LYS A 516 16.76 -11.03 -16.69
N SER A 517 16.84 -12.31 -17.04
CA SER A 517 17.11 -13.38 -16.07
C SER A 517 18.59 -13.57 -15.75
N ARG A 518 19.52 -12.89 -16.43
CA ARG A 518 20.96 -13.05 -16.14
C ARG A 518 21.34 -12.35 -14.84
N ALA A 519 21.97 -13.13 -13.98
CA ALA A 519 22.56 -12.74 -12.71
C ALA A 519 24.05 -12.51 -12.93
N PHE A 520 24.59 -11.42 -12.38
CA PHE A 520 26.01 -11.09 -12.49
C PHE A 520 26.58 -10.79 -11.10
N GLU A 521 27.85 -11.14 -10.88
CA GLU A 521 28.66 -10.51 -9.83
C GLU A 521 28.94 -9.04 -10.20
N LEU A 522 29.38 -8.23 -9.21
CA LEU A 522 29.57 -6.79 -9.41
C LEU A 522 30.48 -6.45 -10.59
N GLN A 523 31.58 -7.17 -10.77
CA GLN A 523 32.49 -6.94 -11.90
C GLN A 523 31.87 -7.38 -13.22
N GLY A 524 31.10 -8.47 -13.20
CA GLY A 524 30.37 -8.98 -14.36
C GLY A 524 29.33 -7.99 -14.87
N ILE A 525 28.56 -7.36 -13.98
CA ILE A 525 27.54 -6.38 -14.40
C ILE A 525 28.17 -5.12 -14.96
N LYS A 526 29.27 -4.64 -14.37
CA LYS A 526 30.01 -3.47 -14.90
C LYS A 526 30.54 -3.74 -16.30
N MET A 527 31.15 -4.90 -16.52
CA MET A 527 31.68 -5.28 -17.83
C MET A 527 30.57 -5.50 -18.87
N HIS A 528 29.42 -6.02 -18.46
CA HIS A 528 28.23 -6.11 -19.30
C HIS A 528 27.72 -4.73 -19.74
N LEU A 529 27.55 -3.80 -18.79
CA LEU A 529 27.10 -2.42 -19.06
C LEU A 529 28.08 -1.67 -19.97
N PHE A 530 29.37 -1.82 -19.72
CA PHE A 530 30.41 -1.24 -20.57
C PHE A 530 30.36 -1.79 -21.99
N SER A 531 30.32 -3.11 -22.15
CA SER A 531 30.41 -3.74 -23.48
C SER A 531 29.14 -3.60 -24.31
N LYS A 532 27.97 -3.80 -23.69
CA LYS A 532 26.66 -3.86 -24.37
C LYS A 532 25.92 -2.53 -24.39
N HIS A 533 26.03 -1.74 -23.34
CA HIS A 533 25.31 -0.46 -23.20
C HIS A 533 26.22 0.76 -23.33
N LYS A 534 27.54 0.56 -23.51
CA LYS A 534 28.54 1.63 -23.68
C LYS A 534 28.59 2.59 -22.49
N LEU A 535 28.28 2.12 -21.30
CA LEU A 535 28.36 2.88 -20.05
C LEU A 535 29.73 2.67 -19.40
N ALA A 536 30.55 3.71 -19.40
CA ALA A 536 31.90 3.68 -18.79
C ALA A 536 31.86 3.65 -17.26
N ASP A 537 30.88 4.33 -16.65
CA ASP A 537 30.75 4.45 -15.20
C ASP A 537 29.29 4.21 -14.77
N PRO A 538 28.86 2.95 -14.65
CA PRO A 538 27.48 2.63 -14.32
C PRO A 538 27.16 2.88 -12.83
N VAL A 539 25.94 3.35 -12.57
CA VAL A 539 25.44 3.72 -11.24
C VAL A 539 24.41 2.69 -10.72
N LEU A 540 24.53 2.31 -9.45
CA LEU A 540 23.59 1.41 -8.77
C LEU A 540 22.20 2.07 -8.64
N ASP A 541 21.15 1.28 -8.84
CA ASP A 541 19.73 1.64 -8.90
C ASP A 541 19.30 2.51 -10.10
N MET A 542 20.24 2.86 -10.98
CA MET A 542 19.96 3.51 -12.26
C MET A 542 20.30 2.61 -13.45
N ASP A 543 21.53 2.08 -13.49
CA ASP A 543 22.01 1.26 -14.61
C ASP A 543 22.00 -0.24 -14.31
N PHE A 544 22.11 -0.58 -13.03
CA PHE A 544 21.97 -1.94 -12.51
C PHE A 544 21.41 -1.92 -11.09
N PHE A 545 20.83 -3.03 -10.64
CA PHE A 545 20.19 -3.14 -9.33
C PHE A 545 20.60 -4.44 -8.64
N VAL A 546 20.54 -4.47 -7.30
CA VAL A 546 20.72 -5.70 -6.53
C VAL A 546 19.50 -6.58 -6.74
N ARG A 547 19.71 -7.83 -7.14
CA ARG A 547 18.64 -8.81 -7.34
C ARG A 547 18.45 -9.62 -6.07
N ASN A 548 17.28 -9.53 -5.47
CA ASN A 548 16.88 -10.38 -4.35
C ASN A 548 16.53 -11.78 -4.90
N GLY A 549 17.54 -12.63 -5.04
CA GLY A 549 17.38 -14.07 -5.28
C GLY A 549 18.09 -14.85 -4.16
N PRO A 550 17.80 -16.15 -3.99
CA PRO A 550 18.60 -16.98 -3.09
C PRO A 550 20.06 -16.89 -3.55
N ALA A 551 20.97 -16.57 -2.63
CA ALA A 551 22.41 -16.55 -2.91
C ALA A 551 22.77 -17.85 -3.63
N LEU A 552 23.41 -17.77 -4.80
CA LEU A 552 23.92 -18.96 -5.46
C LEU A 552 25.03 -19.52 -4.56
N TYR A 553 24.77 -20.69 -3.98
CA TYR A 553 25.75 -21.40 -3.18
C TYR A 553 26.83 -21.95 -4.11
N SER A 554 27.94 -21.24 -4.22
CA SER A 554 29.18 -21.81 -4.78
C SER A 554 30.08 -22.17 -3.61
N PRO A 555 30.10 -23.44 -3.16
CA PRO A 555 31.01 -23.84 -2.09
C PRO A 555 32.44 -23.83 -2.63
N LEU A 556 33.27 -22.91 -2.16
CA LEU A 556 34.71 -23.04 -2.33
C LEU A 556 35.20 -24.14 -1.37
N ILE A 557 35.52 -25.31 -1.93
CA ILE A 557 36.04 -26.46 -1.19
C ILE A 557 37.57 -26.39 -1.27
N THR A 558 38.22 -26.09 -0.15
CA THR A 558 39.68 -26.18 -0.03
C THR A 558 40.05 -27.42 0.77
N LEU A 559 40.79 -28.34 0.16
CA LEU A 559 41.45 -29.44 0.86
C LEU A 559 42.64 -28.86 1.64
N LEU A 560 42.64 -29.04 2.95
CA LEU A 560 43.80 -28.67 3.77
C LEU A 560 44.81 -29.83 3.71
N PRO A 561 46.12 -29.55 3.55
CA PRO A 561 47.14 -30.59 3.59
C PRO A 561 47.14 -31.29 4.96
N ASP A 562 47.32 -32.61 4.96
CA ASP A 562 47.38 -33.44 6.16
C ASP A 562 48.58 -33.04 7.03
N THR A 563 48.33 -32.83 8.33
CA THR A 563 49.34 -32.87 9.41
C THR A 563 49.16 -34.12 10.23
#